data_AF-B6BN12-F1
#
_entry.id   AF-B6BN12-F1
#
_cell.length_a   1.000
_cell.length_b   1.000
_cell.length_c   1.000
_cell.angle_alpha   90.00
_cell.angle_beta   90.00
_cell.angle_gamma   90.00
#
_symmetry.space_group_name_H-M   'P 1'
#
loop_
_entity.id
_entity.type
_entity.pdbx_description
1 polymer ?
#
loop_
_entity_poly.entity_id
_entity_poly.type
_entity_poly.pdbx_seq_one_letter_code
_entity_poly.pdbx_strand_id
1 'polypeptide(L)'
;MGEFIKFENLEEELVDLTDVLKNSLQSEVLSIKKLVKSCDKFKKISKTICNLDEAEYVIFSKYMTKQFHQSESYIFVDATGKNVCNVSGRDIDLYDMIMDCENLVEKKDQY
;
A
#
# COMPACT_ATOMS: atom_id res chain seq x y z
N MET A 1 10.61 -24.20 8.69
CA MET A 1 10.68 -23.34 7.49
C MET A 1 10.63 -21.93 8.01
N GLY A 2 11.71 -21.16 7.87
CA GLY A 2 11.68 -19.75 8.29
C GLY A 2 10.77 -18.99 7.33
N GLU A 3 9.75 -18.33 7.87
CA GLU A 3 8.96 -17.39 7.07
C GLU A 3 9.90 -16.28 6.61
N PHE A 4 9.95 -16.06 5.30
CA PHE A 4 10.66 -14.92 4.75
C PHE A 4 9.89 -13.66 5.17
N ILE A 5 10.52 -12.86 6.02
CA ILE A 5 9.98 -11.60 6.52
C ILE A 5 10.67 -10.49 5.74
N LYS A 6 9.94 -9.87 4.82
CA LYS A 6 10.37 -8.70 4.07
C LYS A 6 10.56 -7.47 4.96
N PHE A 7 9.62 -7.20 5.86
CA PHE A 7 9.61 -5.97 6.67
C PHE A 7 9.70 -6.32 8.15
N GLU A 8 10.73 -5.84 8.84
CA GLU A 8 10.98 -6.20 10.24
C GLU A 8 10.02 -5.50 11.22
N ASN A 9 9.65 -4.26 10.91
CA ASN A 9 8.80 -3.42 11.76
C ASN A 9 7.37 -3.26 11.24
N LEU A 10 6.93 -4.11 10.29
CA LEU A 10 5.60 -4.01 9.70
C LEU A 10 4.50 -4.14 10.75
N GLU A 11 4.66 -5.06 11.70
CA GLU A 11 3.67 -5.28 12.75
C GLU A 11 3.69 -4.18 13.81
N GLU A 12 4.81 -3.47 13.97
CA GLU A 12 4.94 -2.34 14.88
C GLU A 12 4.32 -1.07 14.27
N GLU A 13 4.57 -0.81 12.99
CA GLU A 13 4.04 0.35 12.28
C GLU A 13 2.56 0.17 11.91
N LEU A 14 2.19 -1.01 11.42
CA LEU A 14 0.85 -1.30 10.90
C LEU A 14 0.15 -2.37 11.77
N VAL A 15 -0.05 -2.01 13.04
CA VAL A 15 -0.67 -2.87 14.07
C VAL A 15 -2.06 -3.37 13.68
N ASP A 16 -2.90 -2.52 13.09
CA ASP A 16 -4.29 -2.82 12.69
C ASP A 16 -4.39 -3.49 11.30
N LEU A 17 -3.25 -3.72 10.65
CA LEU A 17 -3.24 -4.42 9.36
C LEU A 17 -3.67 -5.87 9.54
N THR A 18 -4.56 -6.34 8.67
CA THR A 18 -5.07 -7.71 8.73
C THR A 18 -3.95 -8.73 8.44
N ASP A 19 -4.01 -9.90 9.08
CA ASP A 19 -3.01 -10.96 8.92
C ASP A 19 -2.82 -11.37 7.45
N VAL A 20 -3.89 -11.38 6.66
CA VAL A 20 -3.83 -11.69 5.23
C VAL A 20 -2.95 -10.68 4.47
N LEU A 21 -3.08 -9.38 4.77
CA LEU A 21 -2.27 -8.35 4.12
C LEU A 21 -0.83 -8.38 4.63
N LYS A 22 -0.63 -8.55 5.95
CA LYS A 22 0.69 -8.75 6.56
C LYS A 22 1.43 -9.89 5.87
N ASN A 23 0.84 -11.09 5.84
CA ASN A 23 1.42 -12.27 5.23
C ASN A 23 1.73 -12.07 3.74
N SER A 24 0.84 -11.38 3.01
CA SER A 24 1.02 -11.11 1.58
C SER A 24 2.12 -10.08 1.30
N LEU A 25 2.31 -9.08 2.16
CA LEU A 25 3.42 -8.12 2.09
C LEU A 25 4.75 -8.79 2.44
N GLN A 26 4.76 -9.62 3.50
CA GLN A 26 5.92 -10.39 3.92
C GLN A 26 6.35 -11.40 2.83
N SER A 27 5.38 -12.03 2.16
CA SER A 27 5.62 -12.98 1.05
C SER A 27 5.95 -12.32 -0.30
N GLU A 28 6.13 -10.99 -0.34
CA GLU A 28 6.39 -10.20 -1.55
C GLU A 28 5.32 -10.29 -2.65
N VAL A 29 4.12 -10.79 -2.33
CA VAL A 29 3.01 -10.87 -3.29
C VAL A 29 2.41 -9.50 -3.50
N LEU A 30 2.19 -8.79 -2.39
CA LEU A 30 1.72 -7.41 -2.38
C LEU A 30 2.89 -6.46 -2.12
N SER A 31 2.71 -5.22 -2.53
CA SER A 31 3.57 -4.09 -2.24
C SER A 31 2.78 -3.02 -1.51
N ILE A 32 3.45 -2.35 -0.58
CA ILE A 32 2.90 -1.21 0.14
C ILE A 32 3.74 0.02 -0.20
N LYS A 33 3.05 1.14 -0.43
CA LYS A 33 3.67 2.45 -0.70
C LYS A 33 2.93 3.52 0.09
N LYS A 34 3.65 4.60 0.43
CA LYS A 34 3.09 5.74 1.13
C LYS A 34 2.45 6.71 0.14
N LEU A 35 1.32 7.29 0.51
CA LEU A 35 0.59 8.24 -0.32
C LEU A 35 1.19 9.63 -0.22
N VAL A 36 1.41 10.26 -1.37
CA VAL A 36 1.91 11.62 -1.47
C VAL A 36 0.74 12.60 -1.37
N LYS A 37 0.29 12.92 -0.16
CA LYS A 37 -0.84 13.85 0.07
C LYS A 37 -0.59 15.26 -0.48
N SER A 38 0.67 15.64 -0.67
CA SER A 38 1.06 16.91 -1.29
C SER A 38 0.77 16.96 -2.81
N CYS A 39 0.62 15.81 -3.47
CA CYS A 39 0.36 15.72 -4.91
C CYS A 39 -1.03 16.25 -5.28
N ASP A 40 -1.13 17.09 -6.31
CA ASP A 40 -2.40 17.64 -6.81
C ASP A 40 -3.38 16.55 -7.25
N LYS A 41 -2.86 15.44 -7.77
CA LYS A 41 -3.68 14.29 -8.19
C LYS A 41 -4.35 13.65 -6.98
N PHE A 42 -3.62 13.48 -5.87
CA PHE A 42 -4.21 13.02 -4.61
C PHE A 42 -5.31 13.96 -4.14
N LYS A 43 -5.06 15.27 -4.08
CA LYS A 43 -6.05 16.26 -3.64
C LYS A 43 -7.31 16.31 -4.51
N LYS A 44 -7.20 15.98 -5.79
CA LYS A 44 -8.36 15.88 -6.68
C LYS A 44 -9.17 14.62 -6.37
N ILE A 45 -8.48 13.50 -6.24
CA ILE A 45 -9.13 12.19 -6.08
C ILE A 45 -9.67 12.03 -4.67
N SER A 46 -9.04 12.62 -3.65
CA SER A 46 -9.55 12.63 -2.27
C SER A 46 -10.86 13.40 -2.11
N LYS A 47 -11.19 14.31 -3.05
CA LYS A 47 -12.51 14.96 -3.12
C LYS A 47 -13.57 14.08 -3.77
N THR A 48 -13.17 13.08 -4.54
CA THR A 48 -14.06 12.17 -5.25
C THR A 48 -14.28 10.88 -4.46
N ILE A 49 -13.22 10.35 -3.88
CA ILE A 49 -13.22 9.10 -3.12
C ILE A 49 -13.37 9.43 -1.65
N CYS A 50 -14.52 9.02 -1.10
CA CYS A 50 -14.82 9.21 0.31
C CYS A 50 -13.75 8.52 1.18
N ASN A 51 -13.33 9.18 2.25
CA ASN A 51 -12.35 8.72 3.24
C ASN A 51 -10.90 8.57 2.74
N LEU A 52 -10.59 8.81 1.46
CA LEU A 52 -9.21 8.70 0.96
C LEU A 52 -8.23 9.63 1.70
N ASP A 53 -8.71 10.75 2.24
CA ASP A 53 -7.89 11.69 3.02
C ASP A 53 -7.31 11.07 4.30
N GLU A 54 -8.02 10.10 4.90
CA GLU A 54 -7.59 9.35 6.08
C GLU A 54 -6.54 8.28 5.71
N ALA A 55 -6.46 7.88 4.44
CA ALA A 55 -5.48 6.92 3.99
C ALA A 55 -4.06 7.51 4.02
N GLU A 56 -3.11 6.72 4.50
CA GLU A 56 -1.69 7.07 4.55
C GLU A 56 -0.84 6.16 3.66
N TYR A 57 -1.25 4.91 3.52
CA TYR A 57 -0.59 3.92 2.67
C TYR A 57 -1.57 3.29 1.68
N VAL A 58 -1.01 2.72 0.62
CA VAL A 58 -1.74 1.93 -0.36
C VAL A 58 -1.03 0.62 -0.62
N ILE A 59 -1.82 -0.44 -0.68
CA ILE A 59 -1.39 -1.81 -0.93
C ILE A 59 -1.91 -2.27 -2.29
N PHE A 60 -1.03 -2.87 -3.08
CA PHE A 60 -1.31 -3.30 -4.45
C PHE A 60 -0.44 -4.49 -4.85
N SER A 61 -0.77 -5.20 -5.92
CA SER A 61 -0.01 -6.37 -6.33
C SER A 61 1.32 -5.97 -6.97
N LYS A 62 2.43 -6.52 -6.46
CA LYS A 62 3.79 -6.20 -6.92
C LYS A 62 4.02 -6.51 -8.40
N TYR A 63 3.41 -7.59 -8.87
CA TYR A 63 3.66 -8.18 -10.19
C TYR A 63 2.71 -7.67 -11.28
N MET A 64 1.88 -6.67 -10.98
CA MET A 64 0.88 -6.22 -11.95
C MET A 64 1.53 -5.40 -13.06
N THR A 65 1.23 -5.77 -14.30
CA THR A 65 1.74 -5.08 -15.49
C THR A 65 0.81 -3.94 -15.88
N LYS A 66 1.36 -2.86 -16.44
CA LYS A 66 0.63 -1.64 -16.89
C LYS A 66 -0.67 -1.93 -17.66
N GLN A 67 -0.70 -3.00 -18.42
CA GLN A 67 -1.85 -3.40 -19.25
C GLN A 67 -3.08 -3.83 -18.44
N PHE A 68 -2.90 -4.27 -17.19
CA PHE A 68 -3.98 -4.77 -16.34
C PHE A 68 -4.31 -3.86 -15.16
N HIS A 69 -3.79 -2.62 -15.12
CA HIS A 69 -4.07 -1.67 -14.04
C HIS A 69 -5.58 -1.45 -13.80
N GLN A 70 -6.38 -1.50 -14.86
CA GLN A 70 -7.85 -1.38 -14.75
C GLN A 70 -8.53 -2.57 -14.06
N SER A 71 -7.87 -3.71 -13.94
CA SER A 71 -8.40 -4.87 -13.21
C SER A 71 -7.81 -4.96 -11.81
N GLU A 72 -6.91 -4.05 -11.45
CA GLU A 72 -6.26 -4.02 -10.15
C GLU A 72 -7.19 -3.41 -9.10
N SER A 73 -7.06 -3.92 -7.88
CA SER A 73 -7.70 -3.37 -6.69
C SER A 73 -6.62 -2.80 -5.77
N TYR A 74 -6.77 -1.53 -5.45
CA TYR A 74 -5.90 -0.82 -4.54
C TYR A 74 -6.58 -0.71 -3.17
N ILE A 75 -5.86 -1.18 -2.16
CA ILE A 75 -6.33 -1.18 -0.78
C ILE A 75 -5.66 -0.02 -0.07
N PHE A 76 -6.45 0.98 0.30
CA PHE A 76 -5.97 2.14 1.03
C PHE A 76 -6.13 1.89 2.52
N VAL A 77 -5.07 2.14 3.26
CA VAL A 77 -5.01 1.94 4.71
C VAL A 77 -4.54 3.22 5.38
N ASP A 78 -4.98 3.44 6.61
CA ASP A 78 -4.55 4.56 7.44
C ASP A 78 -3.14 4.35 8.00
N ALA A 79 -2.71 5.27 8.86
CA ALA A 79 -1.40 5.23 9.50
C ALA A 79 -1.15 3.96 10.33
N THR A 80 -2.20 3.33 10.87
CA THR A 80 -2.10 2.13 11.72
C THR A 80 -2.30 0.83 10.94
N GLY A 81 -2.62 0.92 9.64
CA GLY A 81 -2.84 -0.24 8.76
C GLY A 81 -4.30 -0.67 8.65
N LYS A 82 -5.24 0.08 9.23
CA LYS A 82 -6.67 -0.22 9.11
C LYS A 82 -7.16 0.13 7.71
N ASN A 83 -8.01 -0.72 7.15
CA ASN A 83 -8.61 -0.48 5.84
C ASN A 83 -9.52 0.75 5.87
N VAL A 84 -9.21 1.72 5.01
CA VAL A 84 -9.96 2.97 4.83
C VAL A 84 -10.92 2.82 3.66
N CYS A 85 -10.42 2.44 2.49
CA CYS A 85 -11.22 2.21 1.30
C CYS A 85 -10.50 1.32 0.28
N ASN A 86 -11.27 0.69 -0.60
CA ASN A 86 -10.74 -0.07 -1.74
C ASN A 86 -11.18 0.60 -3.04
N VAL A 87 -10.25 0.81 -3.96
CA VAL A 87 -10.50 1.51 -5.23
C VAL A 87 -9.94 0.66 -6.37
N SER A 88 -10.69 0.54 -7.46
CA SER A 88 -10.17 -0.12 -8.65
C SER A 88 -9.21 0.79 -9.41
N GLY A 89 -8.21 0.24 -10.07
CA GLY A 89 -7.35 1.00 -10.97
C GLY A 89 -8.02 1.48 -12.26
N ARG A 90 -9.32 1.23 -12.45
CA ARG A 90 -10.17 1.98 -13.39
C ARG A 90 -10.45 3.40 -12.93
N ASP A 91 -10.63 3.56 -11.62
CA ASP A 91 -11.08 4.81 -11.01
C ASP A 91 -9.89 5.68 -10.57
N ILE A 92 -8.74 5.06 -10.27
CA ILE A 92 -7.53 5.75 -9.82
C ILE A 92 -6.27 5.26 -10.51
N ASP A 93 -5.39 6.20 -10.82
CA ASP A 93 -4.05 5.93 -11.32
C ASP A 93 -3.02 6.33 -10.25
N LEU A 94 -2.36 5.35 -9.64
CA LEU A 94 -1.43 5.57 -8.54
C LEU A 94 -0.07 6.15 -8.96
N TYR A 95 0.24 6.15 -10.26
CA TYR A 95 1.49 6.74 -10.76
C TYR A 95 1.58 8.21 -10.32
N ASP A 96 2.77 8.58 -9.83
CA ASP A 96 3.11 9.91 -9.28
C ASP A 96 2.37 10.31 -7.99
N MET A 97 1.62 9.39 -7.37
CA MET A 97 0.91 9.63 -6.10
C MET A 97 1.42 8.77 -4.95
N ILE A 98 2.35 7.86 -5.23
CA ILE A 98 2.89 6.92 -4.26
C ILE A 98 4.40 7.07 -4.19
N MET A 99 4.94 6.94 -2.98
CA MET A 99 6.37 6.94 -2.70
C MET A 99 6.75 5.73 -1.84
N ASP A 100 8.04 5.40 -1.79
CA ASP A 100 8.54 4.38 -0.90
C ASP A 100 8.22 4.69 0.56
N CYS A 101 7.89 3.66 1.33
CA CYS A 101 7.64 3.80 2.76
C CYS A 101 8.98 3.94 3.48
N GLU A 102 9.39 5.17 3.78
CA GLU A 102 10.63 5.44 4.51
C GLU A 102 10.62 4.89 5.95
N ASN A 103 9.42 4.68 6.50
CA ASN A 103 9.21 4.14 7.83
C ASN A 103 9.29 2.61 7.88
N LEU A 104 9.10 1.92 6.75
CA LEU A 104 9.17 0.45 6.72
C LEU A 104 10.61 0.00 6.47
N VAL A 105 11.14 -0.77 7.42
CA VAL A 105 12.50 -1.31 7.37
C VAL A 105 12.45 -2.66 6.68
N GLU A 106 12.88 -2.69 5.42
CA GLU A 106 13.11 -3.94 4.72
C GLU A 106 14.27 -4.70 5.36
N LYS A 107 14.05 -5.97 5.68
CA LYS A 107 15.07 -6.86 6.18
C LYS A 107 16.13 -7.02 5.10
N LYS A 108 17.28 -6.40 5.29
CA LYS A 108 18.41 -6.57 4.38
C LYS A 108 18.91 -7.99 4.52
N ASP A 109 18.77 -8.79 3.48
CA ASP A 109 19.45 -10.07 3.35
C ASP A 109 20.96 -9.79 3.50
N GLN A 110 21.53 -10.17 4.64
CA GLN A 110 22.97 -10.17 4.82
C GLN A 110 23.52 -11.32 3.97
N TYR A 111 23.93 -10.99 2.74
CA TYR A 111 24.79 -11.83 1.92
C TYR A 111 26.17 -12.01 2.56
#